data_AF-A0A081XIC7-F1
#
_entry.id   AF-A0A081XIC7-F1
#
_cell.length_a   1.000
_cell.length_b   1.000
_cell.length_c   1.000
_cell.angle_alpha   90.00
_cell.angle_beta   90.00
_cell.angle_gamma   90.00
#
_symmetry.space_group_name_H-M   'P 1'
#
loop_
_entity.id
_entity.type
_entity.pdbx_description
1 polymer ?
#
loop_
_entity_poly.entity_id
_entity_poly.type
_entity_poly.pdbx_seq_one_letter_code
_entity_poly.pdbx_strand_id
1 'polypeptide(L)'
;MSTHATASSGVQVCSLKRDTPQSIPANSPYTVIRFPFGAAESTDRFAMHQVEQPDGYVVTSWDTDDRSGLIWPSTAGWGTLYAMIQWEAGGYDELRDQFVRDPLGLTPSPNDTTATEHRPPSPGMQCWTKQWGLFVDPAVPLALRATHDDTVARKIVLAEFKLVIHEAA
;
A
#
# COMPACT_ATOMS: atom_id res chain seq x y z
N MET A 1 -26.70 30.91 0.76
CA MET A 1 -26.06 30.84 2.10
C MET A 1 -25.21 29.59 2.12
N SER A 2 -23.89 29.76 2.03
CA SER A 2 -22.91 28.68 1.99
C SER A 2 -22.63 28.19 3.41
N THR A 3 -23.01 26.95 3.72
CA THR A 3 -22.59 26.30 4.96
C THR A 3 -21.18 25.76 4.73
N HIS A 4 -20.17 26.60 4.95
CA HIS A 4 -18.84 26.11 5.30
C HIS A 4 -18.95 25.47 6.68
N ALA A 5 -19.39 24.20 6.70
CA ALA A 5 -19.13 23.35 7.84
C ALA A 5 -17.61 23.27 7.95
N THR A 6 -17.05 23.96 8.93
CA THR A 6 -15.68 23.75 9.40
C THR A 6 -15.53 22.26 9.65
N ALA A 7 -14.81 21.57 8.77
CA ALA A 7 -14.48 20.16 8.96
C ALA A 7 -13.79 20.04 10.32
N SER A 8 -14.32 19.20 11.21
CA SER A 8 -13.65 18.89 12.48
C SER A 8 -12.23 18.42 12.21
N SER A 9 -11.31 18.60 13.18
CA SER A 9 -10.03 17.88 13.25
C SER A 9 -10.30 16.37 13.28
N GLY A 10 -10.46 15.79 12.10
CA GLY A 10 -10.97 14.45 11.90
C GLY A 10 -9.84 13.53 11.43
N VAL A 11 -9.98 12.26 11.77
CA VAL A 11 -9.08 11.24 11.27
C VAL A 11 -9.25 11.10 9.76
N GLN A 12 -8.18 11.27 9.00
CA GLN A 12 -8.21 11.06 7.54
C GLN A 12 -7.87 9.61 7.23
N VAL A 13 -8.65 8.96 6.37
CA VAL A 13 -8.52 7.52 6.11
C VAL A 13 -8.53 7.22 4.62
N CYS A 14 -7.58 6.41 4.17
CA CYS A 14 -7.58 5.72 2.89
C CYS A 14 -7.57 4.22 3.17
N SER A 15 -8.43 3.46 2.50
CA SER A 15 -8.51 2.01 2.65
C SER A 15 -8.63 1.37 1.27
N LEU A 16 -7.56 0.70 0.86
CA LEU A 16 -7.43 0.02 -0.41
C LEU A 16 -7.59 -1.49 -0.22
N LYS A 17 -8.19 -2.14 -1.22
CA LYS A 17 -8.35 -3.58 -1.26
C LYS A 17 -8.18 -4.07 -2.68
N ARG A 18 -7.53 -5.22 -2.80
CA ARG A 18 -7.46 -6.02 -4.01
C ARG A 18 -7.87 -7.45 -3.68
N ASP A 19 -8.85 -7.97 -4.40
CA ASP A 19 -9.32 -9.36 -4.34
C ASP A 19 -9.11 -10.13 -5.65
N THR A 20 -8.53 -9.46 -6.66
CA THR A 20 -7.99 -10.10 -7.86
C THR A 20 -6.56 -10.55 -7.58
N PRO A 21 -6.15 -11.79 -7.91
CA PRO A 21 -4.78 -12.24 -7.62
C PRO A 21 -3.70 -11.37 -8.30
N GLN A 22 -2.63 -11.07 -7.57
CA GLN A 22 -1.42 -10.44 -8.11
C GLN A 22 -0.28 -11.46 -8.12
N SER A 23 0.34 -11.66 -9.29
CA SER A 23 1.54 -12.47 -9.40
C SER A 23 2.76 -11.71 -8.88
N ILE A 24 3.55 -12.37 -8.05
CA ILE A 24 4.86 -11.93 -7.55
C ILE A 24 5.91 -12.86 -8.16
N PRO A 25 6.93 -12.35 -8.88
CA PRO A 25 7.88 -13.20 -9.57
C PRO A 25 8.81 -13.96 -8.61
N ALA A 26 9.29 -15.13 -9.04
CA ALA A 26 10.28 -15.91 -8.29
C ALA A 26 11.59 -15.14 -8.11
N ASN A 27 12.21 -15.26 -6.94
CA ASN A 27 13.50 -14.65 -6.62
C ASN A 27 13.58 -13.15 -6.96
N SER A 28 12.45 -12.43 -6.89
CA SER A 28 12.41 -11.03 -7.26
C SER A 28 12.77 -10.13 -6.07
N PRO A 29 13.24 -8.90 -6.32
CA PRO A 29 13.14 -7.86 -5.31
C PRO A 29 11.67 -7.66 -4.90
N TYR A 30 11.48 -6.87 -3.85
CA TYR A 30 10.16 -6.48 -3.38
C TYR A 30 9.31 -5.87 -4.50
N THR A 31 8.14 -6.46 -4.74
CA THR A 31 7.17 -6.02 -5.74
C THR A 31 6.11 -5.15 -5.07
N VAL A 32 5.72 -4.04 -5.70
CA VAL A 32 4.60 -3.20 -5.22
C VAL A 32 3.28 -3.94 -5.35
N ILE A 33 2.51 -3.95 -4.27
CA ILE A 33 1.14 -4.43 -4.30
C ILE A 33 0.26 -3.32 -4.87
N ARG A 34 -0.48 -3.64 -5.92
CA ARG A 34 -1.25 -2.70 -6.74
C ARG A 34 -2.73 -2.76 -6.39
N PHE A 35 -3.43 -1.63 -6.44
CA PHE A 35 -4.82 -1.51 -6.04
C PHE A 35 -5.66 -0.85 -7.15
N PRO A 36 -6.94 -1.21 -7.29
CA PRO A 36 -7.82 -0.60 -8.27
C PRO A 36 -8.29 0.79 -7.80
N PHE A 37 -8.68 1.62 -8.77
CA PHE A 37 -9.24 2.95 -8.55
C PHE A 37 -10.77 2.99 -8.70
N GLY A 38 -11.39 4.09 -8.24
CA GLY A 38 -12.78 4.44 -8.58
C GLY A 38 -13.80 3.47 -7.96
N ALA A 39 -14.76 3.00 -8.76
CA ALA A 39 -15.85 2.16 -8.25
C ALA A 39 -15.39 0.77 -7.71
N ALA A 40 -14.18 0.33 -8.07
CA ALA A 40 -13.58 -0.90 -7.56
C ALA A 40 -12.72 -0.67 -6.29
N GLU A 41 -12.42 0.59 -5.96
CA GLU A 41 -11.73 0.94 -4.72
C GLU A 41 -12.67 0.80 -3.51
N SER A 42 -12.12 0.44 -2.36
CA SER A 42 -12.92 0.31 -1.14
C SER A 42 -13.31 1.66 -0.52
N THR A 43 -12.36 2.54 -0.19
CA THR A 43 -12.66 3.88 0.37
C THR A 43 -11.46 4.83 0.24
N ASP A 44 -11.62 5.94 -0.50
CA ASP A 44 -10.68 7.06 -0.52
C ASP A 44 -11.40 8.42 -0.56
N ARG A 45 -12.01 8.79 0.57
CA ARG A 45 -12.75 10.06 0.67
C ARG A 45 -11.85 11.30 0.54
N PHE A 46 -10.57 11.16 0.85
CA PHE A 46 -9.61 12.27 0.93
C PHE A 46 -8.68 12.35 -0.28
N ALA A 47 -9.00 11.62 -1.37
CA ALA A 47 -8.27 11.66 -2.63
C ALA A 47 -6.76 11.32 -2.50
N MET A 48 -6.43 10.35 -1.64
CA MET A 48 -5.08 9.85 -1.41
C MET A 48 -4.63 8.79 -2.44
N HIS A 49 -5.55 8.22 -3.22
CA HIS A 49 -5.30 7.17 -4.20
C HIS A 49 -6.07 7.44 -5.51
N GLN A 50 -5.51 8.30 -6.36
CA GLN A 50 -6.19 8.81 -7.55
C GLN A 50 -5.51 8.39 -8.85
N VAL A 51 -6.27 8.22 -9.93
CA VAL A 51 -5.74 7.85 -11.25
C VAL A 51 -4.73 8.89 -11.76
N GLU A 52 -5.06 10.17 -11.59
CA GLU A 52 -4.16 11.29 -11.79
C GLU A 52 -3.37 11.51 -10.50
N GLN A 53 -2.07 11.25 -10.56
CA GLN A 53 -1.15 11.34 -9.44
C GLN A 53 -0.74 12.80 -9.19
N PRO A 54 -0.34 13.19 -7.97
CA PRO A 54 0.03 14.58 -7.66
C PRO A 54 1.17 15.15 -8.51
N ASP A 55 2.01 14.30 -9.11
CA ASP A 55 3.08 14.70 -10.03
C ASP A 55 2.63 14.82 -11.50
N GLY A 56 1.33 14.69 -11.78
CA GLY A 56 0.73 14.79 -13.12
C GLY A 56 0.79 13.49 -13.93
N TYR A 57 1.33 12.40 -13.37
CA TYR A 57 1.28 11.09 -14.03
C TYR A 57 -0.15 10.53 -14.02
N VAL A 58 -0.57 9.92 -15.13
CA VAL A 58 -1.89 9.30 -15.26
C VAL A 58 -1.75 7.78 -15.40
N VAL A 59 -2.29 7.04 -14.43
CA VAL A 59 -2.31 5.57 -14.47
C VAL A 59 -3.38 5.09 -15.46
N THR A 60 -2.95 4.41 -16.53
CA THR A 60 -3.90 3.90 -17.55
C THR A 60 -4.34 2.46 -17.30
N SER A 61 -3.53 1.68 -16.59
CA SER A 61 -3.81 0.28 -16.25
C SER A 61 -3.28 -0.02 -14.85
N TRP A 62 -4.17 0.01 -13.88
CA TRP A 62 -3.84 -0.21 -12.48
C TRP A 62 -3.16 -1.57 -12.27
N ASP A 63 -3.62 -2.62 -12.97
CA ASP A 63 -3.10 -3.97 -12.75
C ASP A 63 -1.71 -4.23 -13.37
N THR A 64 -1.10 -3.23 -13.98
CA THR A 64 0.25 -3.33 -14.56
C THR A 64 1.19 -2.23 -14.10
N ASP A 65 0.67 -1.20 -13.44
CA ASP A 65 1.42 0.00 -13.07
C ASP A 65 1.60 0.09 -11.56
N ASP A 66 2.85 0.14 -11.10
CA ASP A 66 3.20 0.23 -9.69
C ASP A 66 2.71 1.52 -9.03
N ARG A 67 2.39 2.58 -9.80
CA ARG A 67 1.79 3.80 -9.26
C ARG A 67 0.38 3.59 -8.70
N SER A 68 -0.29 2.53 -9.12
CA SER A 68 -1.55 2.08 -8.50
C SER A 68 -1.36 1.41 -7.13
N GLY A 69 -0.12 1.24 -6.66
CA GLY A 69 0.15 0.78 -5.29
C GLY A 69 0.33 1.92 -4.29
N LEU A 70 0.25 3.19 -4.73
CA LEU A 70 0.64 4.34 -3.93
C LEU A 70 -0.55 4.95 -3.18
N ILE A 71 -0.35 5.20 -1.89
CA ILE A 71 -1.16 6.15 -1.13
C ILE A 71 -0.33 7.43 -0.98
N TRP A 72 -0.86 8.55 -1.46
CA TRP A 72 -0.35 9.89 -1.21
C TRP A 72 -1.07 10.48 -0.01
N PRO A 73 -0.41 10.68 1.14
CA PRO A 73 -1.06 11.28 2.29
C PRO A 73 -1.73 12.60 1.94
N SER A 74 -2.97 12.81 2.37
CA SER A 74 -3.70 14.05 2.08
C SER A 74 -3.28 15.22 2.98
N THR A 75 -2.63 14.93 4.10
CA THR A 75 -2.08 15.90 5.05
C THR A 75 -0.87 15.33 5.76
N ALA A 76 -0.06 16.20 6.37
CA ALA A 76 1.03 15.79 7.24
C ALA A 76 0.50 15.40 8.63
N GLY A 77 1.18 14.47 9.29
CA GLY A 77 0.80 14.08 10.64
C GLY A 77 1.34 12.73 11.07
N TRP A 78 0.74 12.18 12.14
CA TRP A 78 1.02 10.81 12.58
C TRP A 78 0.12 9.84 11.83
N GLY A 79 0.71 9.08 10.92
CA GLY A 79 0.09 8.01 10.17
C GLY A 79 0.17 6.66 10.89
N THR A 80 -0.92 5.91 10.89
CA THR A 80 -0.94 4.48 11.19
C THR A 80 -1.26 3.71 9.92
N LEU A 81 -0.34 2.84 9.52
CA LEU A 81 -0.52 1.92 8.40
C LEU A 81 -1.07 0.60 8.88
N TYR A 82 -1.97 0.04 8.08
CA TYR A 82 -2.45 -1.33 8.24
C TYR A 82 -2.28 -2.06 6.92
N ALA A 83 -1.89 -3.32 7.00
CA ALA A 83 -1.91 -4.20 5.84
C ALA A 83 -2.44 -5.57 6.21
N MET A 84 -3.11 -6.19 5.24
CA MET A 84 -3.39 -7.62 5.21
C MET A 84 -2.84 -8.16 3.88
N ILE A 85 -2.13 -9.27 3.94
CA ILE A 85 -1.65 -9.97 2.75
C ILE A 85 -2.01 -11.44 2.89
N GLN A 86 -2.75 -11.96 1.91
CA GLN A 86 -3.04 -13.37 1.79
C GLN A 86 -2.33 -13.95 0.58
N TRP A 87 -1.48 -14.94 0.80
CA TRP A 87 -0.77 -15.65 -0.26
C TRP A 87 -1.40 -17.01 -0.51
N GLU A 88 -1.47 -17.42 -1.77
CA GLU A 88 -1.75 -18.83 -2.08
C GLU A 88 -0.73 -19.76 -1.39
N ALA A 89 -1.12 -20.99 -1.10
CA ALA A 89 -0.18 -21.99 -0.60
C ALA A 89 0.97 -22.22 -1.60
N GLY A 90 2.18 -22.46 -1.11
CA GLY A 90 3.36 -22.62 -1.96
C GLY A 90 4.50 -23.37 -1.28
N GLY A 91 5.65 -23.39 -1.95
CA GLY A 91 6.88 -24.03 -1.52
C GLY A 91 7.97 -23.04 -1.12
N TYR A 92 7.60 -21.80 -0.80
CA TYR A 92 8.50 -20.82 -0.17
C TYR A 92 8.81 -21.26 1.26
N ASP A 93 10.03 -20.99 1.70
CA ASP A 93 10.45 -21.14 3.09
C ASP A 93 10.35 -19.80 3.84
N GLU A 94 10.29 -18.69 3.10
CA GLU A 94 10.20 -17.35 3.65
C GLU A 94 9.29 -16.43 2.81
N LEU A 95 8.37 -15.76 3.48
CA LEU A 95 7.62 -14.63 2.96
C LEU A 95 8.13 -13.33 3.57
N ARG A 96 8.22 -12.28 2.75
CA ARG A 96 8.70 -10.98 3.18
C ARG A 96 7.77 -9.87 2.74
N ASP A 97 7.55 -8.91 3.61
CA ASP A 97 6.76 -7.72 3.29
C ASP A 97 7.29 -6.49 4.04
N GLN A 98 7.04 -5.32 3.47
CA GLN A 98 7.50 -4.06 4.04
C GLN A 98 6.57 -2.91 3.65
N PHE A 99 6.52 -1.90 4.53
CA PHE A 99 6.09 -0.57 4.12
C PHE A 99 7.28 0.20 3.57
N VAL A 100 7.03 1.11 2.64
CA VAL A 100 8.07 1.95 2.06
C VAL A 100 7.53 3.33 1.78
N ARG A 101 8.33 4.34 2.13
CA ARG A 101 8.19 5.71 1.67
C ARG A 101 8.96 5.86 0.37
N ASP A 102 8.33 6.53 -0.58
CA ASP A 102 8.87 6.74 -1.92
C ASP A 102 9.40 5.47 -2.59
N PRO A 103 8.55 4.46 -2.81
CA PRO A 103 8.92 3.22 -3.49
C PRO A 103 9.59 3.43 -4.85
N LEU A 104 9.19 4.45 -5.60
CA LEU A 104 9.52 4.58 -7.04
C LEU A 104 10.57 5.67 -7.31
N GLY A 105 11.11 6.29 -6.26
CA GLY A 105 12.10 7.35 -6.37
C GLY A 105 11.58 8.65 -6.98
N LEU A 106 10.37 9.03 -6.56
CA LEU A 106 9.67 10.26 -6.93
C LEU A 106 10.12 11.46 -6.09
N THR A 107 10.92 11.23 -5.03
CA THR A 107 11.43 12.24 -4.09
C THR A 107 12.97 12.16 -3.97
N PRO A 108 13.62 13.15 -3.34
CA PRO A 108 15.08 13.11 -3.10
C PRO A 108 15.54 12.01 -2.12
N SER A 109 14.64 11.33 -1.41
CA SER A 109 14.96 10.27 -0.44
C SER A 109 14.22 8.98 -0.80
N PRO A 110 14.63 8.30 -1.89
CA PRO A 110 13.91 7.16 -2.44
C PRO A 110 14.10 5.90 -1.59
N ASN A 111 13.14 4.97 -1.69
CA ASN A 111 13.20 3.64 -1.09
C ASN A 111 13.47 3.62 0.43
N ASP A 112 12.85 4.53 1.17
CA ASP A 112 12.92 4.57 2.62
C ASP A 112 11.96 3.53 3.23
N THR A 113 12.49 2.31 3.46
CA THR A 113 11.75 1.15 3.95
C THR A 113 11.54 1.20 5.47
N THR A 114 10.39 0.74 5.93
CA THR A 114 10.09 0.61 7.36
C THR A 114 9.18 -0.59 7.63
N ALA A 115 9.19 -1.08 8.87
CA ALA A 115 8.46 -2.29 9.27
C ALA A 115 8.70 -3.48 8.33
N THR A 116 9.95 -3.75 7.96
CA THR A 116 10.31 -4.93 7.17
C THR A 116 10.14 -6.18 8.02
N GLU A 117 9.35 -7.13 7.55
CA GLU A 117 9.06 -8.37 8.26
C GLU A 117 9.30 -9.58 7.38
N HIS A 118 9.90 -10.60 7.97
CA HIS A 118 10.19 -11.88 7.36
C HIS A 118 9.55 -12.96 8.21
N ARG A 119 8.87 -13.93 7.60
CA ARG A 119 8.18 -15.00 8.33
C ARG A 119 8.26 -16.33 7.59
N PRO A 120 8.42 -17.46 8.30
CA PRO A 120 8.22 -18.77 7.72
C PRO A 120 6.72 -19.00 7.41
N PRO A 121 6.39 -19.87 6.45
CA PRO A 121 5.01 -20.21 6.15
C PRO A 121 4.36 -21.03 7.28
N SER A 122 3.07 -20.80 7.48
CA SER A 122 2.17 -21.73 8.15
C SER A 122 1.68 -22.81 7.17
N PRO A 123 1.03 -23.90 7.62
CA PRO A 123 0.39 -24.84 6.69
C PRO A 123 -0.75 -24.19 5.89
N GLY A 124 -0.74 -24.36 4.56
CA GLY A 124 -1.83 -23.92 3.68
C GLY A 124 -1.67 -22.51 3.12
N MET A 125 -2.79 -21.79 2.99
CA MET A 125 -2.80 -20.38 2.57
C MET A 125 -2.20 -19.52 3.69
N GLN A 126 -1.44 -18.48 3.34
CA GLN A 126 -0.81 -17.60 4.33
C GLN A 126 -1.69 -16.39 4.52
N CYS A 127 -2.01 -16.04 5.76
CA CYS A 127 -2.91 -14.95 6.09
C CYS A 127 -2.27 -14.07 7.15
N TRP A 128 -1.66 -12.97 6.73
CA TRP A 128 -0.90 -12.11 7.62
C TRP A 128 -1.50 -10.71 7.67
N THR A 129 -1.43 -10.12 8.85
CA THR A 129 -1.79 -8.72 9.11
C THR A 129 -0.65 -8.02 9.80
N LYS A 130 -0.46 -6.73 9.53
CA LYS A 130 0.54 -5.90 10.19
C LYS A 130 0.06 -4.47 10.37
N GLN A 131 0.66 -3.80 11.34
CA GLN A 131 0.40 -2.40 11.65
C GLN A 131 1.72 -1.68 11.95
N TRP A 132 1.82 -0.42 11.55
CA TRP A 132 2.99 0.42 11.86
C TRP A 132 2.64 1.89 11.98
N GLY A 133 3.34 2.61 12.86
CA GLY A 133 3.20 4.06 13.04
C GLY A 133 4.36 4.83 12.42
N LEU A 134 4.07 5.96 11.77
CA LEU A 134 5.08 6.85 11.22
C LEU A 134 4.58 8.29 11.07
N PHE A 135 5.51 9.24 10.96
CA PHE A 135 5.17 10.53 10.36
C PHE A 135 4.98 10.39 8.85
N VAL A 136 3.93 11.04 8.34
CA VAL A 136 3.57 11.10 6.91
C VAL A 136 3.65 12.53 6.39
N ASP A 137 3.95 12.66 5.11
CA ASP A 137 4.07 13.93 4.38
C ASP A 137 3.33 13.78 3.03
N PRO A 138 2.45 14.71 2.64
CA PRO A 138 1.76 14.67 1.35
C PRO A 138 2.66 14.60 0.11
N ALA A 139 3.91 15.04 0.21
CA ALA A 139 4.88 14.97 -0.86
C ALA A 139 5.53 13.58 -1.01
N VAL A 140 5.29 12.66 -0.06
CA VAL A 140 5.97 11.36 -0.02
C VAL A 140 4.95 10.22 -0.10
N PRO A 141 4.89 9.49 -1.22
CA PRO A 141 3.95 8.39 -1.37
C PRO A 141 4.37 7.18 -0.52
N LEU A 142 3.39 6.44 -0.07
CA LEU A 142 3.56 5.22 0.70
C LEU A 142 3.12 4.01 -0.14
N ALA A 143 3.80 2.88 0.02
CA ALA A 143 3.36 1.62 -0.57
C ALA A 143 3.58 0.42 0.36
N LEU A 144 2.83 -0.62 0.07
CA LEU A 144 3.05 -1.97 0.56
C LEU A 144 3.77 -2.77 -0.52
N ARG A 145 4.85 -3.46 -0.14
CA ARG A 145 5.59 -4.35 -1.04
C ARG A 145 5.80 -5.70 -0.41
N ALA A 146 5.93 -6.72 -1.25
CA ALA A 146 6.21 -8.06 -0.79
C ALA A 146 7.10 -8.85 -1.77
N THR A 147 7.73 -9.90 -1.25
CA THR A 147 8.51 -10.89 -2.02
C THR A 147 8.53 -12.24 -1.29
N HIS A 148 9.04 -13.26 -1.95
CA HIS A 148 9.19 -14.62 -1.44
C HIS A 148 10.45 -15.28 -2.01
N ASP A 149 10.89 -16.38 -1.41
CA ASP A 149 12.07 -17.14 -1.83
C ASP A 149 11.76 -18.40 -2.67
N ASP A 150 10.49 -18.67 -2.97
CA ASP A 150 10.12 -19.76 -3.87
C ASP A 150 10.76 -19.64 -5.27
N THR A 151 11.01 -20.79 -5.89
CA THR A 151 11.60 -20.95 -7.23
C THR A 151 10.63 -20.63 -8.37
N VAL A 152 9.32 -20.59 -8.10
CA VAL A 152 8.28 -20.21 -9.07
C VAL A 152 7.50 -19.00 -8.60
N ALA A 153 6.91 -18.25 -9.53
CA ALA A 153 6.07 -17.11 -9.18
C ALA A 153 4.89 -17.54 -8.29
N ARG A 154 4.55 -16.71 -7.31
CA ARG A 154 3.43 -16.94 -6.39
C ARG A 154 2.43 -15.81 -6.41
N LYS A 155 1.21 -16.11 -6.00
CA LYS A 155 0.10 -15.16 -5.98
C LYS A 155 -0.20 -14.65 -4.58
N ILE A 156 -0.31 -13.34 -4.49
CA ILE A 156 -1.10 -12.69 -3.45
C ILE A 156 -2.55 -12.73 -3.92
N VAL A 157 -3.41 -13.46 -3.21
CA VAL A 157 -4.82 -13.67 -3.57
C VAL A 157 -5.74 -12.61 -2.99
N LEU A 158 -5.32 -11.97 -1.90
CA LEU A 158 -6.00 -10.82 -1.32
C LEU A 158 -4.96 -9.89 -0.69
N ALA A 159 -5.13 -8.59 -0.88
CA ALA A 159 -4.37 -7.58 -0.18
C ALA A 159 -5.24 -6.42 0.28
N GLU A 160 -4.93 -5.88 1.45
CA GLU A 160 -5.46 -4.62 1.95
C GLU A 160 -4.30 -3.72 2.36
N PHE A 161 -4.41 -2.42 2.05
CA PHE A 161 -3.46 -1.41 2.49
C PHE A 161 -4.23 -0.16 2.92
N LYS A 162 -4.01 0.28 4.16
CA LYS A 162 -4.79 1.36 4.75
C LYS A 162 -3.86 2.36 5.43
N LEU A 163 -4.22 3.62 5.33
CA LEU A 163 -3.58 4.73 6.02
C LEU A 163 -4.63 5.47 6.86
N VAL A 164 -4.30 5.70 8.11
CA VAL A 164 -5.06 6.52 9.05
C VAL A 164 -4.17 7.66 9.51
N ILE A 165 -4.55 8.91 9.26
CA ILE A 165 -3.77 10.09 9.61
C ILE A 165 -4.46 10.83 10.77
N HIS A 166 -3.70 11.01 11.84
CA HIS A 166 -3.99 11.98 12.88
C HIS A 166 -3.17 13.23 12.59
N GLU A 167 -3.85 14.36 12.34
CA GLU A 167 -3.18 15.63 12.10
C GLU A 167 -2.28 15.98 13.29
N ALA A 168 -1.00 16.24 13.00
CA ALA A 168 -0.10 16.83 13.98
C ALA A 168 -0.33 18.35 13.91
N ALA A 169 -0.79 18.93 15.02
CA ALA A 169 -0.99 20.37 15.18
C ALA A 169 0.33 21.15 15.09
#